data_AF-Q92RU5-F1
#
_entry.id   AF-Q92RU5-F1
#
_cell.length_a   1.000
_cell.length_b   1.000
_cell.length_c   1.000
_cell.angle_alpha   90.00
_cell.angle_beta   90.00
_cell.angle_gamma   90.00
#
_symmetry.space_group_name_H-M   'P 1'
#
loop_
_entity.id
_entity.type
_entity.pdbx_description
1 polymer ?
#
loop_
_entity_poly.entity_id
_entity_poly.type
_entity_poly.pdbx_seq_one_letter_code
_entity_poly.pdbx_strand_id
1 'polypeptide(L)'
;MQMARLACTGLILAVSGAERLHAEPLYTVADLGAALGRCWTPPQGFKDSFVTLRFGFRGDGTLMGPPRPTAIEVNGDEKQRQAFVTAATEALQNCVPLEFSKSLSDEIAGNVFTLQFKSAE
;
A
#
# COMPACT_ATOMS: atom_id res chain seq x y z
N MET A 1 -31.45 -34.25 -46.48
CA MET A 1 -31.80 -32.83 -46.47
C MET A 1 -32.06 -32.43 -45.01
N GLN A 2 -31.19 -31.53 -44.52
CA GLN A 2 -31.19 -30.72 -43.30
C GLN A 2 -32.58 -30.43 -42.67
N MET A 3 -32.78 -30.48 -41.35
CA MET A 3 -32.74 -29.38 -40.34
C MET A 3 -33.65 -29.90 -39.18
N ALA A 4 -33.48 -29.71 -37.87
CA ALA A 4 -32.84 -28.69 -37.07
C ALA A 4 -32.89 -29.08 -35.56
N ARG A 5 -31.79 -28.76 -34.83
CA ARG A 5 -31.72 -27.98 -33.56
C ARG A 5 -32.45 -28.54 -32.31
N LEU A 6 -32.03 -28.37 -31.05
CA LEU A 6 -31.03 -27.55 -30.35
C LEU A 6 -30.94 -28.15 -28.91
N ALA A 7 -29.80 -28.10 -28.23
CA ALA A 7 -29.79 -27.99 -26.76
C ALA A 7 -28.47 -27.37 -26.29
N CYS A 8 -28.52 -26.08 -25.99
CA CYS A 8 -27.46 -25.28 -25.39
C CYS A 8 -27.31 -25.63 -23.90
N THR A 9 -26.11 -25.98 -23.46
CA THR A 9 -25.72 -25.78 -22.05
C THR A 9 -24.27 -25.30 -21.98
N GLY A 10 -24.06 -24.02 -22.27
CA GLY A 10 -22.80 -23.34 -22.00
C GLY A 10 -22.88 -22.66 -20.64
N LEU A 11 -22.14 -23.15 -19.65
CA LEU A 11 -21.99 -22.48 -18.36
C LEU A 11 -21.02 -21.31 -18.53
N ILE A 12 -21.56 -20.09 -18.63
CA ILE A 12 -20.77 -18.86 -18.64
C ILE A 12 -20.42 -18.52 -17.18
N LEU A 13 -19.18 -18.77 -16.78
CA LEU A 13 -18.63 -18.20 -15.54
C LEU A 13 -18.38 -16.70 -15.79
N ALA A 14 -19.32 -15.85 -15.36
CA ALA A 14 -19.08 -14.42 -15.27
C ALA A 14 -18.04 -14.19 -14.15
N VAL A 15 -16.79 -13.93 -14.52
CA VAL A 15 -15.79 -13.37 -13.60
C VAL A 15 -16.26 -11.96 -13.25
N SER A 16 -16.69 -11.80 -12.00
CA SER A 16 -17.00 -10.51 -11.40
C SER A 16 -15.78 -9.60 -11.56
N GLY A 17 -15.89 -8.56 -12.38
CA GLY A 17 -14.92 -7.47 -12.37
C GLY A 17 -14.90 -6.90 -10.96
N ALA A 18 -13.74 -6.96 -10.30
CA ALA A 18 -13.50 -6.14 -9.13
C ALA A 18 -13.55 -4.68 -9.60
N GLU A 19 -14.69 -4.03 -9.44
CA GLU A 19 -14.75 -2.57 -9.49
C GLU A 19 -13.80 -2.10 -8.39
N ARG A 20 -12.63 -1.60 -8.81
CA ARG A 20 -11.80 -0.82 -7.89
C ARG A 20 -12.66 0.39 -7.54
N LEU A 21 -13.22 0.41 -6.34
CA LEU A 21 -13.71 1.63 -5.73
C LEU A 21 -12.58 2.64 -5.86
N HIS A 22 -12.70 3.57 -6.80
CA HIS A 22 -11.68 4.60 -6.97
C HIS A 22 -11.71 5.44 -5.69
N ALA A 23 -10.63 5.35 -4.92
CA ALA A 23 -10.40 6.29 -3.85
C ALA A 23 -10.26 7.69 -4.48
N GLU A 24 -10.93 8.68 -3.91
CA GLU A 24 -10.77 10.07 -4.32
C GLU A 24 -9.27 10.43 -4.34
N PRO A 25 -8.80 11.21 -5.33
CA PRO A 25 -7.41 11.61 -5.41
C PRO A 25 -6.95 12.30 -4.11
N LEU A 26 -5.71 12.09 -3.73
CA LEU A 26 -5.10 12.82 -2.63
C LEU A 26 -4.70 14.22 -3.11
N TYR A 27 -4.97 15.23 -2.28
CA TYR A 27 -4.73 16.63 -2.62
C TYR A 27 -3.58 17.25 -1.83
N THR A 28 -3.24 16.70 -0.66
CA THR A 28 -2.22 17.26 0.23
C THR A 28 -1.26 16.20 0.77
N VAL A 29 -0.08 16.64 1.24
CA VAL A 29 0.87 15.78 1.98
C VAL A 29 0.27 15.25 3.28
N ALA A 30 -0.65 15.98 3.91
CA ALA A 30 -1.38 15.51 5.08
C ALA A 30 -2.28 14.30 4.73
N ASP A 31 -3.00 14.37 3.60
CA ASP A 31 -3.82 13.25 3.11
C ASP A 31 -2.98 12.03 2.77
N LEU A 32 -1.78 12.25 2.21
CA LEU A 32 -0.79 11.20 1.95
C LEU A 32 -0.38 10.49 3.25
N GLY A 33 0.02 11.22 4.28
CA GLY A 33 0.38 10.63 5.57
C GLY A 33 -0.78 9.84 6.20
N ALA A 34 -1.99 10.38 6.13
CA ALA A 34 -3.20 9.69 6.62
C ALA A 34 -3.53 8.43 5.81
N ALA A 35 -3.39 8.46 4.49
CA ALA A 35 -3.61 7.31 3.62
C ALA A 35 -2.63 6.17 3.93
N LEU A 36 -1.34 6.50 4.05
CA LEU A 36 -0.31 5.52 4.41
C LEU A 36 -0.52 4.96 5.83
N GLY A 37 -0.95 5.81 6.77
CA GLY A 37 -1.30 5.37 8.13
C GLY A 37 -2.45 4.36 8.17
N ARG A 38 -3.44 4.48 7.28
CA ARG A 38 -4.55 3.52 7.18
C ARG A 38 -4.13 2.15 6.62
N CYS A 39 -3.05 2.09 5.85
CA CYS A 39 -2.49 0.85 5.35
C CYS A 39 -1.67 0.09 6.41
N TRP A 40 -1.34 0.74 7.54
CA TRP A 40 -0.59 0.11 8.61
C TRP A 40 -1.50 -0.63 9.59
N THR A 41 -1.21 -1.90 9.79
CA THR A 41 -1.72 -2.67 10.94
C THR A 41 -0.51 -3.24 11.67
N PRO A 42 -0.21 -2.78 12.90
CA PRO A 42 0.96 -3.27 13.61
C PRO A 42 0.82 -4.77 13.92
N PRO A 43 1.89 -5.57 13.70
CA PRO A 43 1.88 -6.97 14.09
C PRO A 43 1.60 -7.14 15.58
N GLN A 44 0.87 -8.19 15.93
CA GLN A 44 0.56 -8.50 17.34
C GLN A 44 1.84 -8.89 18.11
N GLY A 45 1.84 -8.64 19.41
CA GLY A 45 2.96 -9.00 20.29
C GLY A 45 4.13 -8.02 20.29
N PHE A 46 4.02 -6.90 19.57
CA PHE A 46 4.96 -5.78 19.63
C PHE A 46 4.36 -4.64 20.46
N LYS A 47 5.18 -4.07 21.35
CA LYS A 47 4.87 -2.89 22.16
C LYS A 47 6.03 -1.92 22.12
N ASP A 48 5.72 -0.62 22.20
CA ASP A 48 6.71 0.45 22.19
C ASP A 48 7.77 0.29 21.09
N SER A 49 7.36 -0.20 19.91
CA SER A 49 8.25 -0.54 18.80
C SER A 49 7.93 0.34 17.59
N PHE A 50 8.95 0.79 16.87
CA PHE A 50 8.78 1.54 15.63
C PHE A 50 9.85 1.26 14.57
N VAL A 51 9.50 1.56 13.34
CA VAL A 51 10.45 1.71 12.22
C VAL A 51 10.11 2.96 11.43
N THR A 52 11.12 3.75 11.11
CA THR A 52 11.00 4.89 10.19
C THR A 52 11.49 4.48 8.82
N LEU A 53 10.59 4.47 7.83
CA LEU A 53 10.91 4.19 6.43
C LEU A 53 11.14 5.48 5.67
N ARG A 54 12.09 5.47 4.74
CA ARG A 54 12.35 6.51 3.75
C ARG A 54 12.01 6.02 2.35
N PHE A 55 11.30 6.84 1.58
CA PHE A 55 10.78 6.48 0.26
C PHE A 55 10.48 7.74 -0.58
N GLY A 56 10.17 7.56 -1.85
CA GLY A 56 9.70 8.61 -2.75
C GLY A 56 8.64 8.06 -3.70
N PHE A 57 7.87 8.94 -4.33
CA PHE A 57 6.83 8.55 -5.28
C PHE A 57 7.12 9.07 -6.67
N ARG A 58 6.71 8.31 -7.69
CA ARG A 58 6.50 8.83 -9.04
C ARG A 58 5.17 9.57 -9.09
N GLY A 59 5.00 10.38 -10.13
CA GLY A 59 3.76 11.13 -10.34
C GLY A 59 2.51 10.26 -10.59
N ASP A 60 2.70 8.96 -10.87
CA ASP A 60 1.66 7.95 -11.06
C ASP A 60 1.26 7.21 -9.76
N GLY A 61 1.74 7.67 -8.60
CA GLY A 61 1.40 7.05 -7.33
C GLY A 61 2.27 5.84 -6.93
N THR A 62 3.16 5.38 -7.80
CA THR A 62 4.05 4.25 -7.50
C THR A 62 5.30 4.67 -6.72
N LEU A 63 5.93 3.73 -6.02
CA LEU A 63 7.17 3.99 -5.28
C LEU A 63 8.39 4.12 -6.22
N MET A 64 9.23 5.10 -5.95
CA MET A 64 10.58 5.23 -6.53
C MET A 64 11.54 4.24 -5.86
N GLY A 65 11.43 2.97 -6.23
CA GLY A 65 12.25 1.89 -5.67
C GLY A 65 11.74 1.40 -4.30
N PRO A 66 12.45 0.46 -3.66
CA PRO A 66 12.01 -0.12 -2.39
C PRO A 66 12.17 0.89 -1.23
N PRO A 67 11.20 0.98 -0.31
CA PRO A 67 11.35 1.74 0.92
C PRO A 67 12.56 1.25 1.73
N ARG A 68 13.24 2.16 2.43
CA ARG A 68 14.44 1.84 3.21
C ARG A 68 14.26 2.24 4.67
N PRO A 69 14.54 1.35 5.65
CA PRO A 69 14.54 1.74 7.05
C PRO A 69 15.66 2.73 7.34
N THR A 70 15.39 3.67 8.22
CA THR A 70 16.31 4.74 8.64
C THR A 70 16.48 4.85 10.14
N ALA A 71 15.47 4.41 10.90
CA ALA A 71 15.52 4.19 12.33
C ALA A 71 14.68 2.97 12.67
N ILE A 72 15.14 2.13 13.59
CA ILE A 72 14.46 0.92 14.03
C ILE A 72 14.63 0.81 15.55
N GLU A 73 13.52 0.71 16.26
CA GLU A 73 13.48 0.37 17.67
C GLU A 73 12.42 -0.71 17.87
N VAL A 74 12.85 -1.91 18.26
CA VAL A 74 11.94 -3.04 18.43
C VAL A 74 12.33 -3.77 19.69
N ASN A 75 11.37 -3.90 20.60
CA ASN A 75 11.52 -4.67 21.84
C ASN A 75 11.39 -6.17 21.51
N GLY A 76 12.50 -6.80 21.12
CA GLY A 76 12.54 -8.20 20.75
C GLY A 76 13.90 -8.65 20.19
N ASP A 77 13.98 -9.93 19.81
CA ASP A 77 15.17 -10.49 19.16
C ASP A 77 15.33 -10.03 17.70
N GLU A 78 16.43 -10.44 17.07
CA GLU A 78 16.72 -10.15 15.65
C GLU A 78 15.58 -10.53 14.72
N LYS A 79 14.95 -11.69 14.97
CA LYS A 79 13.89 -12.22 14.12
C LYS A 79 12.63 -11.36 14.25
N GLN A 80 12.30 -10.93 15.47
CA GLN A 80 11.20 -10.00 15.73
C GLN A 80 11.48 -8.64 15.09
N ARG A 81 12.71 -8.12 15.19
CA ARG A 81 13.11 -6.88 14.53
C ARG A 81 12.92 -6.97 13.01
N GLN A 82 13.41 -8.04 12.39
CA GLN A 82 13.25 -8.25 10.96
C GLN A 82 11.77 -8.37 10.56
N ALA A 83 10.96 -9.11 11.34
CA ALA A 83 9.53 -9.27 11.08
C ALA A 83 8.78 -7.93 11.13
N PHE A 84 9.10 -7.06 12.09
CA PHE A 84 8.48 -5.74 12.20
C PHE A 84 8.84 -4.83 11.03
N VAL A 85 10.12 -4.81 10.63
CA VAL A 85 10.58 -4.03 9.46
C VAL A 85 9.95 -4.54 8.17
N THR A 86 9.88 -5.87 7.99
CA THR A 86 9.21 -6.49 6.83
C THR A 86 7.75 -6.09 6.79
N ALA A 87 7.02 -6.20 7.90
CA ALA A 87 5.61 -5.82 7.95
C ALA A 87 5.37 -4.36 7.57
N ALA A 88 6.18 -3.42 8.08
CA ALA A 88 6.04 -2.00 7.73
C ALA A 88 6.38 -1.73 6.25
N THR A 89 7.39 -2.42 5.73
CA THR A 89 7.78 -2.30 4.31
C THR A 89 6.68 -2.83 3.39
N GLU A 90 6.11 -3.99 3.73
CA GLU A 90 4.99 -4.59 3.00
C GLU A 90 3.73 -3.73 3.09
N ALA A 91 3.42 -3.15 4.25
CA ALA A 91 2.29 -2.24 4.40
C ALA A 91 2.38 -1.05 3.44
N LEU A 92 3.56 -0.43 3.33
CA LEU A 92 3.79 0.67 2.39
C LEU A 92 3.73 0.21 0.92
N GLN A 93 4.32 -0.94 0.59
CA GLN A 93 4.32 -1.50 -0.77
C GLN A 93 2.92 -1.92 -1.23
N ASN A 94 2.09 -2.42 -0.32
CA ASN A 94 0.71 -2.82 -0.62
C ASN A 94 -0.26 -1.63 -0.64
N CYS A 95 0.16 -0.47 -0.12
CA CYS A 95 -0.66 0.75 -0.11
C CYS A 95 -0.64 1.51 -1.44
N VAL A 96 0.22 1.11 -2.39
CA VAL A 96 0.42 1.80 -3.67
C VAL A 96 -0.11 0.97 -4.84
N PRO A 97 -0.46 1.59 -6.00
CA PRO A 97 -0.39 3.02 -6.30
C PRO A 97 -1.44 3.84 -5.55
N LEU A 98 -1.07 5.07 -5.17
CA LEU A 98 -2.00 6.07 -4.65
C LEU A 98 -2.41 7.03 -5.77
N GLU A 99 -3.70 7.34 -5.84
CA GLU A 99 -4.19 8.33 -6.81
C GLU A 99 -3.88 9.74 -6.30
N PHE A 100 -3.07 10.48 -7.05
CA PHE A 100 -2.71 11.86 -6.72
C PHE A 100 -3.44 12.85 -7.63
N SER A 101 -3.93 13.94 -7.06
CA SER A 101 -4.28 15.11 -7.86
C SER A 101 -3.06 15.63 -8.62
N LYS A 102 -3.28 16.33 -9.74
CA LYS A 102 -2.17 16.91 -10.50
C LYS A 102 -1.30 17.85 -9.64
N SER A 103 -1.94 18.71 -8.83
CA SER A 103 -1.22 19.63 -7.95
C SER A 103 -0.33 18.90 -6.95
N LEU A 104 -0.83 17.81 -6.35
CA LEU A 104 -0.04 17.02 -5.42
C LEU A 104 1.10 16.28 -6.14
N SER A 105 0.83 15.70 -7.31
CA SER A 105 1.84 15.00 -8.13
C SER A 105 3.02 15.92 -8.48
N ASP A 106 2.74 17.17 -8.86
CA ASP A 106 3.76 18.19 -9.13
C ASP A 106 4.52 18.59 -7.85
N GLU A 107 3.82 18.72 -6.71
CA GLU A 107 4.42 19.09 -5.41
C GLU A 107 5.38 18.01 -4.88
N ILE A 108 5.01 16.74 -4.99
CA ILE A 108 5.79 15.62 -4.42
C ILE A 108 6.91 15.12 -5.33
N ALA A 109 6.94 15.52 -6.60
CA ALA A 109 7.93 15.06 -7.56
C ALA A 109 9.35 15.39 -7.09
N GLY A 110 10.20 14.36 -6.96
CA GLY A 110 11.59 14.51 -6.50
C GLY A 110 11.76 14.61 -4.99
N ASN A 111 10.67 14.59 -4.21
CA ASN A 111 10.74 14.62 -2.76
C ASN A 111 11.03 13.23 -2.17
N VAL A 112 11.74 13.24 -1.05
CA VAL A 112 11.99 12.06 -0.23
C VAL A 112 11.20 12.21 1.07
N PHE A 113 10.33 11.25 1.34
CA PHE A 113 9.49 11.20 2.51
C PHE A 113 10.07 10.27 3.56
N THR A 114 9.74 10.54 4.81
CA THR A 114 9.88 9.58 5.90
C THR A 114 8.55 9.41 6.62
N LEU A 115 8.24 8.18 7.04
CA LEU A 115 7.09 7.88 7.86
C LEU A 115 7.47 6.85 8.93
N GLN A 116 7.07 7.13 10.16
CA GLN A 116 7.28 6.23 11.29
C GLN A 116 6.05 5.34 11.47
N PHE A 117 6.26 4.03 11.35
CA PHE A 117 5.27 3.00 11.64
C PHE A 117 5.50 2.49 13.06
N LYS A 118 4.52 2.67 13.95
CA LYS A 118 4.61 2.31 15.36
C LYS A 118 3.66 1.19 15.75
N SER A 119 4.03 0.38 16.74
CA SER A 119 3.14 -0.55 17.40
C SER A 119 2.14 0.17 18.29
N ALA A 120 1.24 -0.58 18.92
CA ALA A 120 0.54 -0.09 20.10
C ALA A 120 1.55 0.29 21.20
N GLU A 121 1.11 1.22 22.04
CA GLU A 121 1.70 1.54 23.34
C GLU A 121 1.43 0.38 24.33
#